data_AF-A0A6G3XYN8-F1
#
_entry.id   AF-A0A6G3XYN8-F1
#
_cell.length_a   1.000
_cell.length_b   1.000
_cell.length_c   1.000
_cell.angle_alpha   90.00
_cell.angle_beta   90.00
_cell.angle_gamma   90.00
#
_symmetry.space_group_name_H-M   'P 1'
#
loop_
_entity.id
_entity.type
_entity.pdbx_description
1 polymer ?
#
loop_
_entity_poly.entity_id
_entity_poly.type
_entity_poly.pdbx_seq_one_letter_code
_entity_poly.pdbx_strand_id
1 'polypeptide(L)' 'AASWKAPVKKYTLTASYGTGGARWAAKHSGQDFAVPVGTTVTAVHKGTVVKAGPNGAGDGPAYGNAVVI' A
#
# COMPACT_ATOMS: atom_id res chain seq x y z
N ALA A 1 2.60 -20.60 -10.71
CA ALA A 1 2.31 -19.19 -10.41
C ALA A 1 3.48 -18.63 -9.60
N ALA A 2 4.01 -17.47 -9.95
CA ALA A 2 5.02 -16.86 -9.10
C ALA A 2 4.37 -16.45 -7.76
N SER A 3 4.99 -16.85 -6.66
CA SER A 3 4.38 -16.74 -5.33
C SER A 3 4.42 -15.28 -4.86
N TRP A 4 3.28 -14.60 -4.90
CA TRP A 4 3.09 -13.34 -4.22
C TRP A 4 3.42 -13.49 -2.74
N LYS A 5 4.07 -12.49 -2.16
CA LYS A 5 4.41 -12.45 -0.73
C LYS A 5 3.84 -11.19 -0.08
N ALA A 6 3.70 -11.23 1.24
CA ALA A 6 3.35 -10.03 1.99
C ALA A 6 4.45 -8.96 1.86
N PRO A 7 4.09 -7.66 1.74
CA PRO A 7 5.07 -6.58 1.58
C PRO A 7 5.87 -6.33 2.86
N VAL A 8 5.33 -6.71 4.02
CA VAL A 8 5.93 -6.58 5.35
C VAL A 8 5.81 -7.91 6.12
N LYS A 9 6.77 -8.19 7.01
CA LYS A 9 6.87 -9.48 7.73
C LYS A 9 5.90 -9.60 8.92
N LYS A 10 5.74 -8.54 9.70
CA LYS A 10 4.88 -8.48 10.90
C LYS A 10 4.02 -7.24 10.79
N TYR A 11 2.71 -7.42 10.94
CA TYR A 11 1.73 -6.34 10.79
C TYR A 11 0.43 -6.68 11.50
N THR A 12 -0.40 -5.66 11.72
CA THR A 12 -1.83 -5.82 12.02
C THR A 12 -2.62 -5.35 10.80
N LEU A 13 -3.54 -6.17 10.29
CA LEU A 13 -4.43 -5.76 9.22
C LEU A 13 -5.52 -4.86 9.82
N THR A 14 -5.49 -3.57 9.52
CA THR A 14 -6.43 -2.59 10.09
C THR A 14 -7.57 -2.22 9.15
N ALA A 15 -7.41 -2.47 7.85
CA ALA A 15 -8.48 -2.35 6.87
C ALA A 15 -8.28 -3.37 5.73
N SER A 16 -9.35 -4.06 5.37
CA SER A 16 -9.38 -4.99 4.24
C SER A 16 -9.81 -4.28 2.95
N TYR A 17 -9.64 -4.95 1.82
CA TYR A 17 -10.13 -4.47 0.53
C TYR A 17 -11.67 -4.37 0.52
N GLY A 18 -12.18 -3.32 -0.12
CA GLY A 18 -13.60 -3.11 -0.35
C GLY A 18 -14.39 -2.63 0.86
N THR A 19 -13.75 -2.38 2.01
CA THR A 19 -14.45 -1.85 3.19
C THR A 19 -14.88 -0.41 2.98
N GLY A 20 -16.15 -0.09 3.30
CA GLY A 20 -16.68 1.27 3.26
C GLY A 20 -16.69 1.92 4.65
N GLY A 21 -16.89 3.24 4.72
CA GLY A 21 -17.08 3.95 5.99
C GLY A 21 -16.60 5.39 5.93
N ALA A 22 -16.62 6.07 7.08
CA ALA A 22 -16.27 7.50 7.19
C ALA A 22 -14.86 7.85 6.65
N ARG A 23 -13.95 6.87 6.54
CA ARG A 23 -12.59 7.05 6.01
C ARG A 23 -12.50 6.92 4.48
N TRP A 24 -13.50 6.35 3.80
CA TRP A 24 -13.46 6.10 2.36
C TRP A 24 -14.80 6.41 1.71
N ALA A 25 -14.87 7.54 1.00
CA ALA A 25 -16.07 7.97 0.27
C ALA A 25 -16.51 6.95 -0.80
N ALA A 26 -15.56 6.20 -1.39
CA ALA A 26 -15.80 5.28 -2.50
C ALA A 26 -15.28 3.85 -2.23
N LYS A 27 -15.36 3.39 -0.97
CA LYS A 27 -14.78 2.12 -0.47
C LYS A 27 -13.25 2.11 -0.54
N HIS A 28 -12.65 1.27 0.30
CA HIS A 28 -11.21 1.11 0.39
C HIS A 28 -10.68 0.31 -0.80
N SER A 29 -9.83 0.91 -1.63
CA SER A 29 -9.28 0.30 -2.85
C SER A 29 -8.03 -0.56 -2.59
N GLY A 30 -7.67 -0.79 -1.33
CA GLY A 30 -6.44 -1.48 -0.95
C GLY A 30 -6.57 -2.24 0.37
N GLN A 31 -5.44 -2.52 1.01
CA GLN A 31 -5.37 -3.13 2.33
C GLN A 31 -4.38 -2.33 3.17
N ASP A 32 -4.71 -2.11 4.45
CA ASP A 32 -3.88 -1.34 5.37
C ASP A 32 -3.17 -2.26 6.35
N PHE A 33 -1.84 -2.24 6.29
CA PHE A 33 -0.95 -3.00 7.15
C PHE A 33 -0.32 -2.05 8.17
N ALA A 34 -0.84 -2.00 9.40
CA ALA A 34 -0.28 -1.16 10.44
C ALA A 34 1.07 -1.73 10.93
N VAL A 35 2.10 -0.89 10.88
CA VAL A 35 3.49 -1.20 11.25
C VAL A 35 4.17 0.02 11.89
N PRO A 36 5.23 -0.14 12.71
CA PRO A 36 6.03 0.98 13.20
C PRO A 36 6.72 1.76 12.08
N VAL A 37 6.94 3.06 12.28
CA VAL A 37 7.74 3.89 11.38
C VAL A 37 9.15 3.32 11.23
N GLY A 38 9.67 3.29 10.01
CA GLY A 38 10.97 2.69 9.69
C GLY A 38 10.92 1.19 9.34
N THR A 39 9.75 0.56 9.40
CA THR A 39 9.59 -0.83 8.94
C THR A 39 9.89 -0.96 7.44
N THR A 40 10.77 -1.91 7.08
CA THR A 40 11.09 -2.19 5.68
C THR A 40 9.89 -2.77 4.92
N VAL A 41 9.52 -2.12 3.83
CA VAL A 41 8.51 -2.59 2.85
C VAL A 41 9.23 -3.16 1.64
N THR A 42 8.82 -4.33 1.16
CA THR A 42 9.43 -4.99 -0.01
C THR A 42 8.41 -5.28 -1.11
N ALA A 43 8.88 -5.34 -2.35
CA ALA A 43 8.04 -5.68 -3.49
C ALA A 43 7.40 -7.06 -3.31
N VAL A 44 6.08 -7.13 -3.49
CA VAL A 44 5.28 -8.36 -3.32
C VAL A 44 5.51 -9.38 -4.42
N HIS A 45 6.06 -8.93 -5.56
CA HIS A 45 6.37 -9.72 -6.74
C HIS A 45 7.46 -9.01 -7.59
N LYS A 46 8.03 -9.71 -8.58
CA LYS A 46 8.91 -9.09 -9.58
C LYS A 46 8.09 -8.14 -10.48
N GLY A 47 8.68 -7.00 -10.84
CA GLY A 47 8.08 -6.01 -11.74
C GLY A 47 9.03 -4.83 -11.95
N THR A 48 8.52 -3.77 -12.58
CA THR A 48 9.30 -2.56 -12.91
C THR A 48 8.68 -1.37 -12.19
N VAL A 49 9.48 -0.63 -11.41
CA VAL A 49 8.98 0.60 -10.80
C VAL A 49 8.58 1.58 -11.90
N VAL A 50 7.30 1.93 -11.95
CA VAL A 50 6.74 2.90 -12.91
C VAL A 50 6.44 4.26 -12.27
N LYS A 51 6.35 4.32 -10.93
CA LYS A 51 6.20 5.58 -10.18
C LYS A 51 6.94 5.49 -8.85
N ALA A 52 7.58 6.58 -8.42
CA ALA A 52 8.17 6.71 -7.08
C ALA A 52 8.28 8.19 -6.68
N GLY A 53 7.80 8.57 -5.51
CA GLY A 53 7.98 9.93 -5.00
C GLY A 53 6.92 10.39 -3.99
N PRO A 54 7.04 11.65 -3.52
CA PRO A 54 6.04 12.30 -2.68
C PRO A 54 4.77 12.63 -3.48
N ASN A 55 3.74 13.14 -2.79
CA ASN A 55 2.44 13.49 -3.38
C ASN A 55 1.82 12.33 -4.18
N GLY A 56 1.89 11.13 -3.62
CA GLY A 56 1.40 9.89 -4.22
C GLY A 56 2.08 9.55 -5.54
N ALA A 57 3.33 9.98 -5.74
CA ALA A 57 4.06 9.82 -6.99
C ALA A 57 3.27 10.32 -8.24
N GLY A 58 2.44 11.35 -8.06
CA GLY A 58 1.59 11.92 -9.11
C GLY A 58 0.09 11.58 -8.98
N ASP A 59 -0.28 10.61 -8.15
CA ASP A 59 -1.69 10.21 -7.96
C ASP A 59 -2.44 11.07 -6.92
N GLY A 60 -1.77 12.06 -6.36
CA GLY A 60 -2.34 13.08 -5.50
C GLY A 60 -1.95 12.97 -4.02
N PRO A 61 -2.32 13.96 -3.22
CA PRO A 61 -1.76 14.15 -1.87
C PRO A 61 -2.25 13.11 -0.86
N ALA A 62 -3.36 12.43 -1.14
CA ALA A 62 -3.99 11.47 -0.22
C ALA A 62 -3.08 10.28 0.13
N TYR A 63 -2.11 9.94 -0.72
CA TYR A 63 -1.23 8.78 -0.55
C TYR A 63 0.09 9.07 0.15
N GLY A 64 0.45 10.34 0.40
CA GLY A 64 1.76 10.68 0.97
C GLY A 64 2.91 10.29 0.03
N ASN A 65 3.83 9.43 0.48
CA ASN A 65 4.89 8.87 -0.38
C ASN A 65 4.41 7.56 -1.00
N ALA A 66 4.58 7.39 -2.32
CA ALA A 66 4.13 6.19 -3.01
C ALA A 66 5.21 5.60 -3.94
N VAL A 67 5.10 4.29 -4.17
CA VAL A 67 5.85 3.52 -5.17
C VAL A 67 4.87 2.59 -5.88
N VAL A 68 4.93 2.55 -7.21
CA VAL A 68 4.13 1.64 -8.05
C VAL A 68 5.07 0.78 -8.87
N ILE A 69 4.87 -0.54 -8.81
CA ILE A 69 5.68 -1.59 -9.45
C ILE A 69 4.80 -2.35 -10.44
#